data_AF-A0A5N9GL59-F1
#
_entry.id   AF-A0A5N9GL59-F1
#
_cell.length_a   1.000
_cell.length_b   1.000
_cell.length_c   1.000
_cell.angle_alpha   90.00
_cell.angle_beta   90.00
_cell.angle_gamma   90.00
#
_symmetry.space_group_name_H-M   'P 1'
#
loop_
_entity.id
_entity.type
_entity.pdbx_description
1 polymer ?
#
loop_
_entity_poly.entity_id
_entity_poly.type
_entity_poly.pdbx_seq_one_letter_code
_entity_poly.pdbx_strand_id
1 'polypeptide(L)'
;MVTVNKTKAKLKAGGVAFGVAVSPYDISSIELAGAMGFDFAAIDCEHDLFDPQMAEAAIRAADVYGMTPIIRIMNNPELILHLLDAGAQGVWVARVNSIAEAKRVINSAKFHPEGTRTIFFRSRGGNFGLDVSSAKQWTLDTNRETMIGFILEGIDGYNCLDEILAMPELDFVDLGPLDLAHSLGW
;
A
#
# COMPACT_ATOMS: atom_id res chain seq x y z
N MET A 1 14.45 -3.27 14.34
CA MET A 1 13.47 -4.28 13.91
C MET A 1 12.48 -3.60 12.99
N VAL A 2 12.01 -4.29 11.96
CA VAL A 2 10.97 -3.77 11.06
C VAL A 2 9.61 -3.81 11.77
N THR A 3 8.78 -2.80 11.56
CA THR A 3 7.40 -2.77 12.05
C THR A 3 6.60 -3.91 11.43
N VAL A 4 6.02 -4.78 12.26
CA VAL A 4 5.14 -5.86 11.79
C VAL A 4 3.84 -5.27 11.26
N ASN A 5 3.48 -5.62 10.03
CA ASN A 5 2.23 -5.16 9.45
C ASN A 5 1.05 -5.97 10.02
N LYS A 6 0.28 -5.33 10.92
CA LYS A 6 -0.83 -5.99 11.64
C LYS A 6 -1.94 -6.45 10.71
N THR A 7 -2.31 -5.65 9.71
CA THR A 7 -3.33 -6.01 8.73
C THR A 7 -2.90 -7.24 7.93
N LYS A 8 -1.66 -7.24 7.43
CA LYS A 8 -1.09 -8.37 6.70
C LYS A 8 -1.05 -9.65 7.56
N ALA A 9 -0.64 -9.53 8.82
CA ALA A 9 -0.61 -10.65 9.76
C ALA A 9 -2.01 -11.22 10.02
N LYS A 10 -3.02 -10.35 10.21
CA LYS A 10 -4.41 -10.74 10.41
C LYS A 10 -4.99 -11.49 9.20
N LEU A 11 -4.75 -10.98 7.99
CA LEU A 11 -5.18 -11.63 6.75
C LEU A 11 -4.50 -13.00 6.56
N LYS A 12 -3.19 -13.11 6.81
CA LYS A 12 -2.46 -14.39 6.73
C LYS A 12 -2.94 -15.43 7.73
N ALA A 13 -3.48 -14.99 8.87
CA ALA A 13 -4.12 -15.87 9.85
C ALA A 13 -5.53 -16.33 9.44
N GLY A 14 -6.02 -15.95 8.24
CA GLY A 14 -7.37 -16.24 7.78
C GLY A 14 -8.44 -15.32 8.39
N GLY A 15 -8.03 -14.24 9.05
CA GLY A 15 -8.93 -13.25 9.62
C GLY A 15 -9.44 -12.23 8.60
N VAL A 16 -10.42 -11.43 9.03
CA VAL A 16 -10.96 -10.31 8.24
C VAL A 16 -10.43 -8.99 8.79
N ALA A 17 -9.90 -8.14 7.92
CA ALA A 17 -9.48 -6.78 8.26
C ALA A 17 -10.56 -5.77 7.86
N PHE A 18 -10.94 -4.89 8.80
CA PHE A 18 -11.87 -3.80 8.58
C PHE A 18 -11.09 -2.50 8.40
N GLY A 19 -11.25 -1.85 7.26
CA GLY A 19 -10.59 -0.57 6.98
C GLY A 19 -11.56 0.55 6.68
N VAL A 20 -11.03 1.77 6.67
CA VAL A 20 -11.75 2.99 6.30
C VAL A 20 -11.05 3.66 5.12
N ALA A 21 -11.81 4.06 4.10
CA ALA A 21 -11.32 4.92 3.04
C ALA A 21 -11.43 6.38 3.49
N VAL A 22 -10.33 7.12 3.40
CA VAL A 22 -10.20 8.47 3.98
C VAL A 22 -9.42 9.38 3.05
N SER A 23 -9.82 10.64 3.02
CA SER A 23 -9.04 11.68 2.38
C SER A 23 -7.75 11.94 3.16
N PRO A 24 -6.60 12.18 2.51
CA PRO A 24 -5.40 12.63 3.19
C PRO A 24 -5.63 13.96 3.94
N TYR A 25 -6.63 14.76 3.55
CA TYR A 25 -6.96 16.00 4.23
C TYR A 25 -7.72 15.83 5.56
N ASP A 26 -8.37 14.69 5.76
CA ASP A 26 -9.23 14.44 6.93
C ASP A 26 -8.53 13.61 8.00
N ILE A 27 -7.49 14.21 8.60
CA ILE A 27 -6.69 13.58 9.65
C ILE A 27 -7.55 13.19 10.85
N SER A 28 -8.55 14.00 11.21
CA SER A 28 -9.42 13.73 12.35
C SER A 28 -10.25 12.46 12.17
N SER A 29 -10.73 12.19 10.95
CA SER A 29 -11.42 10.92 10.65
C SER A 29 -10.50 9.71 10.77
N ILE A 30 -9.21 9.84 10.44
CA ILE A 30 -8.21 8.78 10.63
C ILE A 30 -8.03 8.47 12.12
N GLU A 31 -7.85 9.51 12.94
CA GLU A 31 -7.72 9.34 14.39
C GLU A 31 -8.96 8.69 15.00
N LEU A 32 -10.16 9.15 14.61
CA LEU A 32 -11.43 8.60 15.07
C LEU A 32 -11.56 7.12 14.68
N ALA A 33 -11.28 6.76 13.43
CA ALA A 33 -11.32 5.37 12.98
C ALA A 33 -10.33 4.49 13.75
N GLY A 34 -9.12 4.99 14.00
CA GLY A 34 -8.14 4.29 14.82
C GLY A 34 -8.64 4.07 16.25
N ALA A 35 -9.24 5.08 16.88
CA ALA A 35 -9.85 4.97 18.20
C ALA A 35 -11.04 3.98 18.24
N MET A 36 -11.75 3.82 17.12
CA MET A 36 -12.82 2.83 16.95
C MET A 36 -12.31 1.40 16.70
N GLY A 37 -11.00 1.21 16.50
CA GLY A 37 -10.38 -0.11 16.34
C GLY A 37 -10.42 -0.67 14.93
N PHE A 38 -10.46 0.19 13.90
CA PHE A 38 -10.22 -0.23 12.52
C PHE A 38 -8.79 -0.80 12.36
N ASP A 39 -8.61 -1.73 11.43
CA ASP A 39 -7.33 -2.41 11.19
C ASP A 39 -6.39 -1.59 10.27
N PHE A 40 -6.96 -0.90 9.28
CA PHE A 40 -6.19 -0.10 8.31
C PHE A 40 -6.92 1.17 7.87
N ALA A 41 -6.13 2.15 7.44
CA ALA A 41 -6.63 3.34 6.74
C ALA A 41 -6.20 3.25 5.28
N ALA A 42 -7.16 3.28 4.36
CA ALA A 42 -6.94 3.43 2.93
C ALA A 42 -6.97 4.93 2.60
N ILE A 43 -5.80 5.54 2.57
CA ILE A 43 -5.63 6.98 2.34
C ILE A 43 -5.68 7.21 0.83
N ASP A 44 -6.71 7.94 0.35
CA ASP A 44 -6.96 8.13 -1.07
C ASP A 44 -6.12 9.26 -1.66
N CYS A 45 -5.09 8.89 -2.43
CA CYS A 45 -4.27 9.81 -3.21
C CYS A 45 -4.49 9.60 -4.73
N GLU A 46 -5.59 8.97 -5.11
CA GLU A 46 -6.02 8.85 -6.51
C GLU A 46 -7.07 9.91 -6.86
N HIS A 47 -8.12 10.01 -6.05
CA HIS A 47 -9.27 10.87 -6.34
C HIS A 47 -9.21 12.21 -5.62
N ASP A 48 -8.68 12.22 -4.40
CA ASP A 48 -8.48 13.45 -3.67
C ASP A 48 -7.20 14.15 -4.14
N LEU A 49 -7.22 15.48 -4.04
CA LEU A 49 -5.98 16.23 -4.10
C LEU A 49 -5.06 15.76 -2.96
N PHE A 50 -3.76 15.79 -3.19
CA PHE A 50 -2.82 15.59 -2.11
C PHE A 50 -1.51 16.31 -2.42
N ASP A 51 -0.88 16.77 -1.36
CA ASP A 51 0.54 17.10 -1.37
C ASP A 51 1.31 16.07 -0.51
N PRO A 52 2.62 15.89 -0.73
CA PRO A 52 3.40 14.89 -0.01
C PRO A 52 3.40 15.08 1.51
N GLN A 53 3.35 16.32 2.00
CA GLN A 53 3.34 16.60 3.44
C GLN A 53 2.02 16.15 4.07
N MET A 54 0.90 16.35 3.38
CA MET A 54 -0.41 15.91 3.87
C MET A 54 -0.52 14.39 3.87
N ALA A 55 -0.02 13.71 2.84
CA ALA A 55 0.04 12.25 2.81
C ALA A 55 0.88 11.71 3.99
N GLU A 56 2.03 12.32 4.29
CA GLU A 56 2.85 11.94 5.45
C GLU A 56 2.10 12.14 6.78
N ALA A 57 1.35 13.24 6.93
CA ALA A 57 0.56 13.50 8.13
C ALA A 57 -0.55 12.44 8.33
N ALA A 58 -1.25 12.07 7.26
CA ALA A 58 -2.26 11.02 7.27
C ALA A 58 -1.67 9.64 7.61
N ILE A 59 -0.53 9.28 7.01
CA ILE A 59 0.23 8.07 7.34
C ILE A 59 0.56 8.03 8.82
N ARG A 60 1.08 9.15 9.36
CA ARG A 60 1.49 9.25 10.76
C ARG A 60 0.30 9.09 11.71
N ALA A 61 -0.84 9.69 11.39
CA ALA A 61 -2.04 9.56 12.22
C ALA A 61 -2.52 8.11 12.30
N ALA A 62 -2.61 7.41 11.16
CA ALA A 62 -3.00 6.00 11.13
C ALA A 62 -2.04 5.12 11.94
N ASP A 63 -0.74 5.31 11.75
CA ASP A 63 0.31 4.53 12.41
C ASP A 63 0.32 4.73 13.95
N VAL A 64 0.18 5.98 14.43
CA VAL A 64 0.14 6.29 15.87
C VAL A 64 -1.10 5.70 16.55
N TYR A 65 -2.23 5.66 15.85
CA TYR A 65 -3.44 4.99 16.35
C TYR A 65 -3.46 3.47 16.08
N GLY A 66 -2.33 2.92 15.60
CA GLY A 66 -2.13 1.48 15.49
C GLY A 66 -2.80 0.81 14.29
N MET A 67 -3.35 1.59 13.36
CA MET A 67 -3.85 1.13 12.06
C MET A 67 -2.68 0.95 11.07
N THR A 68 -2.83 0.05 10.10
CA THR A 68 -1.91 -0.04 8.95
C THR A 68 -2.22 1.09 7.95
N PRO A 69 -1.32 2.06 7.68
CA PRO A 69 -1.51 3.03 6.62
C PRO A 69 -1.26 2.37 5.25
N ILE A 70 -2.28 2.35 4.40
CA ILE A 70 -2.23 1.87 3.02
C ILE A 70 -2.59 3.06 2.11
N ILE A 71 -1.72 3.42 1.17
CA ILE A 71 -2.01 4.53 0.25
C ILE A 71 -2.64 4.00 -1.03
N ARG A 72 -3.84 4.48 -1.35
CA ARG A 72 -4.46 4.28 -2.65
C ARG A 72 -3.90 5.31 -3.64
N ILE A 73 -3.37 4.85 -4.76
CA ILE A 73 -2.78 5.72 -5.79
C ILE A 73 -3.17 5.22 -7.18
N MET A 74 -3.18 6.13 -8.16
CA MET A 74 -3.11 5.74 -9.56
C MET A 74 -1.78 5.01 -9.86
N ASN A 75 -1.74 4.21 -10.93
CA ASN A 75 -0.54 3.51 -11.38
C ASN A 75 0.63 4.46 -11.70
N ASN A 76 1.42 4.77 -10.67
CA ASN A 76 2.59 5.65 -10.73
C ASN A 76 3.71 5.05 -9.87
N PRO A 77 4.52 4.13 -10.43
CA PRO A 77 5.54 3.41 -9.67
C PRO A 77 6.62 4.30 -9.04
N GLU A 78 6.85 5.51 -9.57
CA GLU A 78 7.83 6.47 -9.04
C GLU A 78 7.40 7.01 -7.65
N LEU A 79 6.09 7.23 -7.44
CA LEU A 79 5.57 7.72 -6.16
C LEU A 79 5.68 6.71 -5.02
N ILE A 80 5.72 5.41 -5.35
CA ILE A 80 5.74 4.32 -4.36
C ILE A 80 6.94 4.45 -3.42
N LEU A 81 8.12 4.83 -3.93
CA LEU A 81 9.31 5.04 -3.12
C LEU A 81 9.05 6.07 -2.01
N HIS A 82 8.56 7.24 -2.39
CA HIS A 82 8.32 8.34 -1.46
C HIS A 82 7.26 8.01 -0.42
N LEU A 83 6.16 7.36 -0.82
CA LEU A 83 5.07 6.99 0.09
C LEU A 83 5.49 5.93 1.11
N LEU A 84 6.23 4.90 0.66
CA LEU A 84 6.74 3.89 1.57
C LEU A 84 7.88 4.43 2.46
N ASP A 85 8.68 5.38 1.98
CA ASP A 85 9.69 6.08 2.80
C ASP A 85 9.05 7.03 3.82
N ALA A 86 7.90 7.63 3.50
CA ALA A 86 7.06 8.36 4.44
C ALA A 86 6.44 7.46 5.53
N GLY A 87 6.53 6.14 5.37
CA GLY A 87 6.10 5.15 6.36
C GLY A 87 4.73 4.54 6.10
N ALA A 88 4.19 4.68 4.88
CA ALA A 88 3.12 3.80 4.44
C ALA A 88 3.57 2.34 4.56
N GLN A 89 2.69 1.47 5.04
CA GLN A 89 2.95 0.05 5.22
C GLN A 89 2.44 -0.77 4.03
N GLY A 90 1.74 -0.14 3.09
CA GLY A 90 1.37 -0.74 1.83
C GLY A 90 0.90 0.27 0.77
N VAL A 91 0.78 -0.22 -0.45
CA VAL A 91 0.21 0.52 -1.59
C VAL A 91 -0.98 -0.26 -2.17
N TRP A 92 -2.00 0.48 -2.56
CA TRP A 92 -3.20 -0.01 -3.21
C TRP A 92 -3.34 0.68 -4.56
N VAL A 93 -2.87 0.03 -5.61
CA VAL A 93 -2.62 0.69 -6.89
C VAL A 93 -3.77 0.45 -7.85
N ALA A 94 -4.40 1.54 -8.24
CA ALA A 94 -5.48 1.58 -9.21
C ALA A 94 -4.96 1.52 -10.65
N ARG A 95 -5.85 1.29 -11.62
CA ARG A 95 -5.58 1.35 -13.07
C ARG A 95 -4.45 0.40 -13.51
N VAL A 96 -4.41 -0.80 -12.94
CA VAL A 96 -3.47 -1.87 -13.34
C VAL A 96 -4.13 -2.69 -14.45
N ASN A 97 -3.68 -2.48 -15.69
CA ASN A 97 -4.30 -3.01 -16.90
C ASN A 97 -3.47 -4.10 -17.60
N SER A 98 -2.31 -4.47 -17.05
CA SER A 98 -1.50 -5.55 -17.60
C SER A 98 -0.55 -6.18 -16.58
N ILE A 99 -0.09 -7.39 -16.88
CA ILE A 99 0.96 -8.08 -16.12
C ILE A 99 2.28 -7.29 -16.10
N ALA A 100 2.59 -6.58 -17.19
CA ALA A 100 3.78 -5.73 -17.25
C ALA A 100 3.68 -4.55 -16.27
N GLU A 101 2.50 -3.94 -16.14
CA GLU A 101 2.23 -2.88 -15.17
C GLU A 101 2.29 -3.39 -13.73
N ALA A 102 1.62 -4.49 -13.43
CA ALA A 102 1.65 -5.14 -12.12
C ALA A 102 3.09 -5.44 -11.66
N LYS A 103 3.93 -5.99 -12.57
CA LYS A 103 5.34 -6.25 -12.30
C LYS A 103 6.14 -4.97 -12.04
N ARG A 104 5.86 -3.87 -12.73
CA ARG A 104 6.52 -2.57 -12.48
C ARG A 104 6.17 -2.05 -11.09
N VAL A 105 4.91 -2.14 -10.67
CA VAL A 105 4.48 -1.75 -9.33
C VAL A 105 5.18 -2.58 -8.25
N ILE A 106 5.20 -3.91 -8.39
CA ILE A 106 5.90 -4.81 -7.44
C ILE A 106 7.38 -4.46 -7.36
N ASN A 107 8.02 -4.27 -8.52
CA ASN A 107 9.43 -3.95 -8.61
C ASN A 107 9.77 -2.63 -7.88
N SER A 108 8.92 -1.60 -7.98
CA SER A 108 9.09 -0.34 -7.27
C SER A 108 8.79 -0.41 -5.76
N ALA A 109 7.93 -1.34 -5.34
CA ALA A 109 7.54 -1.50 -3.93
C ALA A 109 8.51 -2.37 -3.11
N LYS A 110 9.18 -3.34 -3.76
CA LYS A 110 10.06 -4.31 -3.11
C LYS A 110 11.54 -4.01 -3.36
N PHE A 111 12.39 -4.35 -2.39
CA PHE A 111 13.83 -4.43 -2.51
C PHE A 111 14.26 -5.73 -3.22
N HIS A 112 15.54 -5.85 -3.58
CA HIS A 112 16.10 -7.10 -4.09
C HIS A 112 15.98 -8.24 -3.05
N PRO A 113 15.62 -9.49 -3.45
CA PRO A 113 15.50 -9.99 -4.82
C PRO A 113 14.16 -9.76 -5.53
N GLU A 114 13.10 -9.40 -4.81
CA GLU A 114 11.75 -9.30 -5.38
C GLU A 114 11.54 -8.03 -6.23
N GLY A 115 12.35 -6.99 -6.02
CA GLY A 115 12.26 -5.73 -6.76
C GLY A 115 13.55 -4.92 -6.77
N THR A 116 13.46 -3.65 -7.15
CA THR A 116 14.60 -2.73 -7.27
C THR A 116 14.42 -1.40 -6.54
N ARG A 117 13.49 -1.34 -5.58
CA ARG A 117 13.33 -0.17 -4.70
C ARG A 117 14.68 0.27 -4.13
N THR A 118 14.96 1.56 -4.14
CA THR A 118 16.20 2.12 -3.60
C THR A 118 16.16 2.19 -2.08
N ILE A 119 17.29 1.89 -1.43
CA ILE A 119 17.36 1.72 0.02
C ILE A 119 17.60 3.07 0.70
N PHE A 120 16.68 3.49 1.56
CA PHE A 120 16.87 4.65 2.44
C PHE A 120 16.22 4.44 3.82
N PHE A 121 16.82 3.57 4.65
CA PHE A 121 16.32 3.25 5.99
C PHE A 121 16.43 4.39 7.02
N ARG A 122 16.93 5.58 6.63
CA ARG A 122 16.95 6.78 7.50
C ARG A 122 15.65 7.61 7.39
N SER A 123 14.75 7.23 6.50
CA SER A 123 13.40 7.78 6.40
C SER A 123 12.53 7.36 7.59
N ARG A 124 11.31 7.91 7.68
CA ARG A 124 10.31 7.49 8.66
C ARG A 124 9.96 6.01 8.50
N GLY A 125 9.78 5.54 7.27
CA GLY A 125 9.50 4.13 6.96
C GLY A 125 10.61 3.17 7.39
N GLY A 126 11.85 3.66 7.53
CA GLY A 126 12.97 2.91 8.12
C GLY A 126 13.16 3.10 9.63
N ASN A 127 12.20 3.72 10.32
CA ASN A 127 12.31 4.14 11.73
C ASN A 127 13.59 4.95 12.01
N PHE A 128 13.95 5.85 11.09
CA PHE A 128 15.13 6.71 11.18
C PHE A 128 16.47 5.95 11.33
N GLY A 129 16.49 4.66 11.00
CA GLY A 129 17.65 3.79 11.16
C GLY A 129 17.98 3.42 12.60
N LEU A 130 17.14 3.77 13.58
CA LEU A 130 17.41 3.57 15.00
C LEU A 130 17.57 2.09 15.37
N ASP A 131 16.85 1.20 14.68
CA ASP A 131 16.83 -0.22 14.99
C ASP A 131 17.36 -1.10 13.84
N VAL A 132 18.26 -0.57 13.01
CA VAL A 132 18.83 -1.27 11.84
C VAL A 132 20.24 -1.77 12.16
N SER A 133 20.36 -3.05 12.53
CA SER A 133 21.65 -3.71 12.75
C SER A 133 22.28 -4.29 11.47
N SER A 134 21.46 -4.55 10.44
CA SER A 134 21.88 -5.09 9.14
C SER A 134 20.97 -4.56 8.04
N ALA A 135 21.53 -3.81 7.09
CA ALA A 135 20.79 -3.28 5.95
C ALA A 135 20.18 -4.41 5.10
N LYS A 136 20.93 -5.50 4.89
CA LYS A 136 20.45 -6.67 4.15
C LYS A 136 19.26 -7.35 4.83
N GLN A 137 19.33 -7.54 6.15
CA GLN A 137 18.22 -8.19 6.86
C GLN A 137 16.99 -7.27 6.88
N TRP A 138 17.21 -5.97 7.08
CA TRP A 138 16.15 -4.97 7.04
C TRP A 138 15.41 -4.94 5.69
N THR A 139 16.09 -5.04 4.55
CA THR A 139 15.42 -5.09 3.24
C THR A 139 14.55 -6.34 3.08
N LEU A 140 15.05 -7.51 3.52
CA LEU A 140 14.29 -8.76 3.44
C LEU A 140 13.06 -8.74 4.36
N ASP A 141 13.23 -8.24 5.58
CA ASP A 141 12.12 -8.07 6.52
C ASP A 141 11.10 -7.06 6.01
N THR A 142 11.55 -5.92 5.47
CA THR A 142 10.66 -4.90 4.90
C THR A 142 9.88 -5.45 3.73
N ASN A 143 10.50 -6.24 2.84
CA ASN A 143 9.77 -6.90 1.74
C ASN A 143 8.64 -7.79 2.24
N ARG A 144 8.87 -8.53 3.33
CA ARG A 144 7.86 -9.42 3.93
C ARG A 144 6.69 -8.64 4.54
N GLU A 145 6.94 -7.47 5.12
CA GLU A 145 5.92 -6.66 5.81
C GLU A 145 5.17 -5.69 4.88
N THR A 146 5.80 -5.17 3.82
CA THR A 146 5.15 -4.26 2.87
C THR A 146 3.98 -4.94 2.17
N MET A 147 2.79 -4.33 2.25
CA MET A 147 1.59 -4.77 1.54
C MET A 147 1.52 -4.20 0.12
N ILE A 148 1.06 -5.02 -0.82
CA ILE A 148 0.74 -4.59 -2.19
C ILE A 148 -0.65 -5.11 -2.53
N GLY A 149 -1.51 -4.22 -3.03
CA GLY A 149 -2.77 -4.61 -3.65
C GLY A 149 -3.06 -3.83 -4.91
N PHE A 150 -3.88 -4.40 -5.79
CA PHE A 150 -4.30 -3.78 -7.04
C PHE A 150 -5.81 -3.58 -7.08
N ILE A 151 -6.25 -2.49 -7.68
CA ILE A 151 -7.65 -2.31 -8.09
C ILE A 151 -7.72 -2.66 -9.57
N LEU A 152 -8.52 -3.69 -9.89
CA LEU A 152 -8.86 -4.03 -11.26
C LEU A 152 -10.20 -3.38 -11.60
N GLU A 153 -10.12 -2.33 -12.40
CA GLU A 153 -11.25 -1.45 -12.69
C GLU A 153 -11.37 -1.12 -14.18
N GLY A 154 -10.56 -1.80 -15.01
CA GLY A 154 -10.67 -1.80 -16.47
C GLY A 154 -10.77 -3.24 -16.98
N ILE A 155 -11.41 -3.43 -18.14
CA ILE A 155 -11.58 -4.77 -18.73
C ILE A 155 -10.24 -5.46 -19.02
N ASP A 156 -9.22 -4.70 -19.42
CA ASP A 156 -7.88 -5.23 -19.68
C ASP A 156 -7.24 -5.80 -18.40
N GLY A 157 -7.35 -5.06 -17.28
CA GLY A 157 -6.88 -5.53 -15.98
C GLY A 157 -7.65 -6.77 -15.50
N TYR A 158 -8.98 -6.77 -15.67
CA TYR A 158 -9.82 -7.91 -15.32
C TYR A 158 -9.49 -9.17 -16.13
N ASN A 159 -9.20 -9.04 -17.43
CA ASN A 159 -8.79 -10.17 -18.27
C ASN A 159 -7.46 -10.80 -17.84
N CYS A 160 -6.64 -10.08 -17.07
CA CYS A 160 -5.40 -10.58 -16.48
C CYS A 160 -5.57 -11.10 -15.03
N LEU A 161 -6.79 -11.20 -14.50
CA LEU A 161 -7.05 -11.50 -13.08
C LEU A 161 -6.32 -12.77 -12.60
N ASP A 162 -6.42 -13.89 -13.31
CA ASP A 162 -5.81 -15.15 -12.89
C ASP A 162 -4.28 -15.05 -12.78
N GLU A 163 -3.66 -14.36 -13.72
CA GLU A 163 -2.22 -14.15 -13.76
C GLU A 163 -1.75 -13.17 -12.68
N ILE A 164 -2.58 -12.17 -12.35
CA ILE A 164 -2.36 -11.24 -11.24
C ILE A 164 -2.46 -11.97 -9.89
N LEU A 165 -3.50 -12.80 -9.70
CA LEU A 165 -3.70 -13.57 -8.48
C LEU A 165 -2.58 -14.62 -8.25
N ALA A 166 -1.89 -15.04 -9.31
CA ALA A 166 -0.76 -15.95 -9.21
C ALA A 166 0.56 -15.28 -8.77
N MET A 167 0.60 -13.94 -8.62
CA MET A 167 1.82 -13.24 -8.20
C MET A 167 2.05 -13.39 -6.68
N PRO A 168 3.19 -13.99 -6.24
CA PRO A 168 3.43 -14.27 -4.83
C PRO A 168 3.67 -13.02 -3.97
N GLU A 169 4.02 -11.89 -4.58
CA GLU A 169 4.24 -10.62 -3.89
C GLU A 169 2.96 -9.84 -3.60
N LEU A 170 1.85 -10.23 -4.23
CA LEU A 170 0.55 -9.57 -4.10
C LEU A 170 -0.18 -10.06 -2.86
N ASP A 171 -0.73 -9.13 -2.08
CA ASP A 171 -1.41 -9.44 -0.82
C ASP A 171 -2.93 -9.43 -0.96
N PHE A 172 -3.49 -8.61 -1.85
CA PHE A 172 -4.93 -8.52 -2.10
C PHE A 172 -5.25 -7.93 -3.47
N VAL A 173 -6.46 -8.19 -3.95
CA VAL A 173 -7.04 -7.58 -5.16
C VAL A 173 -8.39 -7.00 -4.78
N ASP A 174 -8.67 -5.80 -5.28
CA ASP A 174 -9.98 -5.17 -5.25
C ASP A 174 -10.52 -5.02 -6.67
N LEU A 175 -11.84 -4.97 -6.80
CA LEU A 175 -12.52 -4.65 -8.05
C LEU A 175 -13.14 -3.28 -7.92
N GLY A 176 -12.79 -2.34 -8.79
CA GLY A 176 -13.44 -1.03 -8.86
C GLY A 176 -14.72 -1.15 -9.68
N PRO A 177 -15.91 -1.31 -9.07
CA PRO A 177 -17.06 -1.84 -9.80
C PRO A 177 -17.66 -0.83 -10.77
N LEU A 178 -17.63 0.47 -10.42
CA LEU A 178 -18.17 1.54 -11.26
C LEU A 178 -17.30 1.76 -12.49
N ASP A 179 -15.99 1.88 -12.30
CA ASP A 179 -15.03 2.05 -13.38
C ASP A 179 -14.96 0.80 -14.27
N LEU A 180 -15.05 -0.40 -13.70
CA LEU A 180 -15.12 -1.64 -14.48
C LEU A 180 -16.38 -1.69 -15.35
N ALA A 181 -17.54 -1.34 -14.79
CA ALA A 181 -18.78 -1.24 -15.55
C ALA A 181 -18.65 -0.21 -16.68
N HIS A 182 -18.07 0.96 -16.40
CA HIS A 182 -17.84 1.99 -17.41
C HIS A 182 -16.89 1.51 -18.52
N SER A 183 -15.81 0.80 -18.16
CA SER A 183 -14.89 0.18 -19.12
C SER A 183 -15.56 -0.89 -20.00
N LEU A 184 -16.69 -1.45 -19.56
CA LEU A 184 -17.51 -2.41 -20.31
C LEU A 184 -18.60 -1.73 -21.15
N GLY A 185 -18.69 -0.41 -21.13
CA GLY A 185 -19.64 0.38 -21.92
C GLY A 185 -20.99 0.64 -21.24
N TRP A 186 -21.03 0.61 -19.89
CA TRP A 186 -22.18 1.03 -19.10
C TRP A 186 -22.32 2.56 -18.99
#